data_AF-A0A2N5ZQ43-F1
#
_entry.id   AF-A0A2N5ZQ43-F1
#
_cell.length_a   1.000
_cell.length_b   1.000
_cell.length_c   1.000
_cell.angle_alpha   90.00
_cell.angle_beta   90.00
_cell.angle_gamma   90.00
#
_symmetry.space_group_name_H-M   'P 1'
#
loop_
_entity.id
_entity.type
_entity.pdbx_description
1 polymer ?
#
loop_
_entity_poly.entity_id
_entity_poly.type
_entity_poly.pdbx_seq_one_letter_code
_entity_poly.pdbx_strand_id
1 'polypeptide(L)'
;MKNIQKSKILFNNKGFILAEVLIAIAVIAFVVVSVNKIMIATKKVSEDGDKRMYALSCAQEWVEAMTAIDNDIFSCVCDNGGVCSGSQCTIAGQSCNLQEGYNSCWVEYPINTNPSATKYSLAYNTNWQINELDDDFEDCSNPNYQRKMTIENLQWDEDGNISPTGTVDFNTKKITVTAQFNKGDEYYEEAFSKILTAWKNQE
;
A
#
# COMPACT_ATOMS: atom_id res chain seq x y z
N MET A 1 40.82 -81.98 -21.39
CA MET A 1 39.69 -81.48 -20.58
C MET A 1 40.23 -80.50 -19.54
N LYS A 2 39.92 -79.20 -19.67
CA LYS A 2 40.44 -78.11 -18.81
C LYS A 2 39.44 -77.84 -17.69
N ASN A 3 39.86 -78.11 -16.44
CA ASN A 3 39.06 -77.86 -15.26
C ASN A 3 39.37 -76.43 -14.76
N ILE A 4 38.47 -75.49 -15.04
CA ILE A 4 38.59 -74.09 -14.59
C ILE A 4 38.06 -74.04 -13.15
N GLN A 5 38.98 -74.04 -12.19
CA GLN A 5 38.63 -73.75 -10.80
C GLN A 5 38.15 -72.30 -10.69
N LYS A 6 36.84 -72.13 -10.46
CA LYS A 6 36.26 -70.86 -10.04
C LYS A 6 36.74 -70.55 -8.62
N SER A 7 37.74 -69.67 -8.54
CA SER A 7 38.13 -68.99 -7.30
C SER A 7 36.92 -68.20 -6.77
N LYS A 8 36.24 -68.73 -5.75
CA LYS A 8 35.29 -67.98 -4.92
C LYS A 8 36.13 -67.13 -3.97
N ILE A 9 36.42 -65.90 -4.39
CA ILE A 9 36.94 -64.87 -3.50
C ILE A 9 35.79 -64.48 -2.56
N LEU A 10 35.73 -65.12 -1.40
CA LEU A 10 34.88 -64.71 -0.29
C LEU A 10 35.52 -63.46 0.33
N PHE A 11 35.20 -62.30 -0.22
CA PHE A 11 35.50 -61.04 0.46
C PHE A 11 34.77 -61.04 1.80
N ASN A 12 35.54 -60.85 2.87
CA ASN A 12 35.04 -60.74 4.23
C ASN A 12 34.32 -59.37 4.36
N ASN A 13 33.04 -59.32 3.96
CA ASN A 13 32.22 -58.12 3.76
C ASN A 13 31.92 -57.29 5.03
N LYS A 14 32.45 -57.65 6.19
CA LYS A 14 32.16 -56.94 7.46
C LYS A 14 32.63 -55.47 7.44
N GLY A 15 33.70 -55.16 6.71
CA GLY A 15 34.18 -53.77 6.56
C GLY A 15 33.38 -52.93 5.57
N PHE A 16 32.78 -53.57 4.56
CA PHE A 16 32.00 -52.88 3.53
C PHE A 16 30.65 -52.36 4.06
N ILE A 17 30.01 -53.17 4.92
CA ILE A 17 28.73 -52.80 5.56
C ILE A 17 28.87 -51.53 6.43
N LEU A 18 29.98 -51.40 7.17
CA LEU A 18 30.22 -50.22 8.02
C LEU A 18 30.37 -48.94 7.19
N ALA A 19 31.11 -49.00 6.08
CA ALA A 19 31.31 -47.87 5.18
C ALA A 19 29.99 -47.41 4.54
N GLU A 20 29.15 -48.35 4.12
CA GLU A 20 27.83 -48.06 3.55
C GLU A 20 26.90 -47.37 4.55
N VAL A 21 26.86 -47.86 5.79
CA VAL A 21 26.05 -47.24 6.86
C VAL A 21 26.52 -45.81 7.16
N LEU A 22 27.83 -45.56 7.19
CA LEU A 22 28.37 -44.21 7.41
C LEU A 22 28.02 -43.26 6.27
N ILE A 23 28.11 -43.72 5.02
CA ILE A 23 27.72 -42.92 3.84
C ILE A 23 26.22 -42.63 3.89
N ALA A 24 25.38 -43.62 4.21
CA ALA A 24 23.94 -43.42 4.33
C ALA A 24 23.59 -42.37 5.39
N ILE A 25 24.22 -42.44 6.57
CA ILE A 25 24.02 -41.44 7.64
C ILE A 25 24.45 -40.05 7.18
N ALA A 26 25.59 -39.93 6.50
CA ALA A 26 26.08 -38.65 5.99
C ALA A 26 25.14 -38.02 4.96
N VAL A 27 24.61 -38.84 4.03
CA VAL A 27 23.64 -38.39 3.02
C VAL A 27 22.33 -37.96 3.68
N ILE A 28 21.81 -38.74 4.64
CA ILE A 28 20.60 -38.38 5.38
C ILE A 28 20.80 -37.06 6.14
N ALA A 29 21.92 -36.90 6.84
CA ALA A 29 22.22 -35.66 7.56
C ALA A 29 22.28 -34.46 6.61
N PHE A 30 22.92 -34.61 5.45
CA PHE A 30 22.99 -33.56 4.43
C PHE A 30 21.62 -33.16 3.89
N VAL A 31 20.76 -34.14 3.60
CA VAL A 31 19.39 -33.90 3.14
C VAL A 31 18.58 -33.17 4.21
N VAL A 32 18.63 -33.63 5.46
CA VAL A 32 17.89 -33.01 6.58
C VAL A 32 18.30 -31.55 6.78
N VAL A 33 19.60 -31.25 6.77
CA VAL A 33 20.09 -29.86 6.90
C VAL A 33 19.61 -29.00 5.73
N SER A 34 19.59 -29.54 4.52
CA SER A 34 19.16 -28.81 3.32
C SER A 34 17.68 -28.47 3.37
N VAL A 35 16.83 -29.43 3.75
CA VAL A 35 15.38 -29.24 3.90
C VAL A 35 15.08 -28.21 4.99
N ASN A 36 15.75 -28.30 6.14
CA ASN A 36 15.54 -27.35 7.24
C ASN A 36 15.86 -25.90 6.82
N LYS A 37 16.93 -25.68 6.06
CA LYS A 37 17.27 -24.35 5.54
C LYS A 37 16.19 -23.80 4.61
N ILE A 38 15.67 -24.64 3.71
CA ILE A 38 14.59 -24.25 2.80
C ILE A 38 13.33 -23.90 3.60
N MET A 39 12.95 -24.72 4.58
CA MET A 39 11.77 -24.48 5.41
C MET A 39 11.85 -23.17 6.20
N ILE A 40 13.02 -22.85 6.78
CA ILE A 40 13.24 -21.57 7.46
C ILE A 40 13.13 -20.40 6.48
N ALA A 41 13.73 -20.51 5.29
CA ALA A 41 13.64 -19.48 4.26
C ALA A 41 12.20 -19.26 3.79
N THR A 42 11.45 -20.35 3.54
CA THR A 42 10.04 -20.29 3.15
C THR A 42 9.18 -19.64 4.23
N LYS A 43 9.40 -20.00 5.51
CA LYS A 43 8.67 -19.39 6.62
C LYS A 43 8.92 -17.88 6.69
N LYS A 44 10.17 -17.45 6.55
CA LYS A 44 10.51 -16.01 6.54
C LYS A 44 9.82 -15.28 5.38
N VAL A 45 9.85 -15.85 4.17
CA VAL A 45 9.17 -15.26 3.00
C VAL A 45 7.66 -15.19 3.21
N SER A 46 7.05 -16.21 3.84
CA SER A 46 5.63 -16.21 4.18
C SER A 46 5.29 -15.11 5.18
N GLU A 47 6.03 -15.01 6.29
CA GLU A 47 5.82 -13.99 7.32
C GLU A 47 6.00 -12.58 6.75
N ASP A 48 7.01 -12.38 5.88
CA ASP A 48 7.21 -11.11 5.18
C ASP A 48 6.03 -10.79 4.24
N GLY A 49 5.49 -11.81 3.56
CA GLY A 49 4.30 -11.71 2.72
C GLY A 49 3.07 -11.29 3.50
N ASP A 50 2.82 -11.92 4.65
CA ASP A 50 1.68 -11.61 5.52
C ASP A 50 1.74 -10.18 6.04
N LYS A 51 2.93 -9.72 6.46
CA LYS A 51 3.16 -8.33 6.88
C LYS A 51 2.85 -7.35 5.75
N ARG A 52 3.38 -7.61 4.55
CA ARG A 52 3.12 -6.77 3.38
C ARG A 52 1.64 -6.73 3.04
N MET A 53 0.96 -7.88 3.04
CA MET A 53 -0.49 -7.95 2.78
C MET A 53 -1.29 -7.14 3.80
N TYR A 54 -0.91 -7.17 5.07
CA TYR A 54 -1.57 -6.34 6.09
C TYR A 54 -1.33 -4.84 5.87
N ALA A 55 -0.09 -4.43 5.58
CA ALA A 55 0.23 -3.03 5.27
C ALA A 55 -0.59 -2.54 4.06
N LEU A 56 -0.68 -3.36 3.00
CA LEU A 56 -1.47 -3.04 1.81
C LEU A 56 -2.96 -2.92 2.15
N SER A 57 -3.50 -3.84 2.97
CA SER A 57 -4.89 -3.75 3.43
C SER A 57 -5.16 -2.47 4.22
N CYS A 58 -4.21 -2.02 5.04
CA CYS A 58 -4.36 -0.78 5.81
C CYS A 58 -4.41 0.46 4.92
N ALA A 59 -3.57 0.51 3.87
CA ALA A 59 -3.62 1.61 2.90
C ALA A 59 -4.88 1.55 2.02
N GLN A 60 -5.28 0.35 1.58
CA GLN A 60 -6.43 0.15 0.72
C GLN A 60 -7.74 0.60 1.38
N GLU A 61 -7.92 0.35 2.69
CA GLU A 61 -9.08 0.81 3.45
C GLU A 61 -9.32 2.33 3.28
N TRP A 62 -8.26 3.12 3.35
CA TRP A 62 -8.36 4.58 3.17
C TRP A 62 -8.62 4.98 1.72
N VAL A 63 -8.01 4.30 0.75
CA VAL A 63 -8.31 4.56 -0.66
C VAL A 63 -9.78 4.25 -0.96
N GLU A 64 -10.32 3.17 -0.40
CA GLU A 64 -11.73 2.80 -0.54
C GLU A 64 -12.65 3.79 0.18
N ALA A 65 -12.31 4.20 1.41
CA ALA A 65 -13.06 5.21 2.14
C ALA A 65 -13.08 6.56 1.39
N MET A 66 -11.93 7.02 0.90
CA MET A 66 -11.84 8.23 0.07
C MET A 66 -12.63 8.11 -1.24
N THR A 67 -12.66 6.92 -1.84
CA THR A 67 -13.50 6.66 -3.01
C THR A 67 -14.99 6.71 -2.65
N ALA A 68 -15.37 6.22 -1.47
CA ALA A 68 -16.76 6.18 -1.03
C ALA A 68 -17.29 7.56 -0.60
N ILE A 69 -16.43 8.40 -0.02
CA ILE A 69 -16.72 9.81 0.30
C ILE A 69 -16.84 10.63 -0.98
N ASP A 70 -16.09 10.25 -2.01
CA ASP A 70 -16.09 10.86 -3.33
C ASP A 70 -15.84 12.37 -3.25
N ASN A 71 -16.82 13.17 -3.67
CA ASN A 71 -16.71 14.62 -3.81
C ASN A 71 -17.04 15.38 -2.53
N ASP A 72 -17.72 14.76 -1.56
CA ASP A 72 -18.36 15.49 -0.47
C ASP A 72 -17.35 16.26 0.39
N ILE A 73 -16.11 15.78 0.46
CA ILE A 73 -15.06 16.40 1.26
C ILE A 73 -14.24 17.47 0.52
N PHE A 74 -14.30 17.48 -0.81
CA PHE A 74 -13.56 18.39 -1.68
C PHE A 74 -14.45 19.38 -2.43
N SER A 75 -15.77 19.27 -2.24
CA SER A 75 -16.76 20.15 -2.84
C SER A 75 -17.39 21.04 -1.77
N CYS A 76 -17.67 22.27 -2.17
CA CYS A 76 -18.58 23.15 -1.47
C CYS A 76 -19.99 22.89 -2.02
N VAL A 77 -20.93 22.54 -1.15
CA VAL A 77 -22.36 22.36 -1.51
C VAL A 77 -23.19 23.34 -0.68
N CYS A 78 -24.05 24.13 -1.34
CA CYS A 78 -24.81 25.22 -0.70
C CYS A 78 -25.62 24.81 0.53
N ASP A 79 -26.12 23.57 0.57
CA ASP A 79 -27.02 23.08 1.62
C ASP A 79 -26.34 22.10 2.59
N ASN A 80 -25.06 21.75 2.34
CA ASN A 80 -24.31 20.77 3.14
C ASN A 80 -23.04 21.37 3.74
N GLY A 81 -23.19 22.49 4.46
CA GLY A 81 -22.10 23.17 5.17
C GLY A 81 -21.35 24.23 4.34
N GLY A 82 -21.60 24.31 3.03
CA GLY A 82 -21.20 25.46 2.22
C GLY A 82 -22.12 26.67 2.45
N VAL A 83 -21.59 27.87 2.23
CA VAL A 83 -22.37 29.11 2.22
C VAL A 83 -22.37 29.67 0.81
N CYS A 84 -23.53 29.72 0.17
CA CYS A 84 -23.66 30.25 -1.16
C CYS A 84 -24.13 31.70 -1.18
N SER A 85 -23.45 32.52 -1.98
CA SER A 85 -23.80 33.92 -2.23
C SER A 85 -23.69 34.20 -3.73
N GLY A 86 -24.85 34.29 -4.40
CA GLY A 86 -24.90 34.40 -5.86
C GLY A 86 -24.33 33.16 -6.54
N SER A 87 -23.31 33.36 -7.38
CA SER A 87 -22.63 32.28 -8.11
C SER A 87 -21.39 31.73 -7.40
N GLN A 88 -21.23 31.97 -6.10
CA GLN A 88 -20.08 31.50 -5.33
C GLN A 88 -20.54 30.64 -4.15
N CYS A 89 -19.82 29.54 -3.92
CA CYS A 89 -19.94 28.72 -2.71
C CYS A 89 -18.67 28.82 -1.90
N THR A 90 -18.80 29.05 -0.58
CA THR A 90 -17.68 29.14 0.35
C THR A 90 -17.75 28.04 1.41
N ILE A 91 -16.67 27.29 1.59
CA ILE A 91 -16.50 26.27 2.65
C ILE A 91 -15.09 26.36 3.22
N ALA A 92 -14.96 26.28 4.55
CA ALA A 92 -13.66 26.30 5.25
C ALA A 92 -12.69 27.41 4.80
N GLY A 93 -13.21 28.60 4.47
CA GLY A 93 -12.42 29.75 4.01
C GLY A 93 -12.01 29.74 2.53
N GLN A 94 -12.39 28.71 1.76
CA GLN A 94 -12.22 28.65 0.31
C GLN A 94 -13.51 28.98 -0.39
N SER A 95 -13.41 29.68 -1.53
CA SER A 95 -14.55 29.96 -2.40
C SER A 95 -14.33 29.40 -3.79
N CYS A 96 -15.38 28.83 -4.37
CA CYS A 96 -15.40 28.40 -5.76
C CYS A 96 -16.63 28.96 -6.49
N ASN A 97 -16.55 29.06 -7.81
CA ASN A 97 -17.65 29.54 -8.63
C ASN A 97 -18.55 28.36 -9.02
N LEU A 98 -19.86 28.51 -8.77
CA LEU A 98 -20.89 27.58 -9.18
C LEU A 98 -21.08 27.66 -10.70
N GLN A 99 -21.25 26.51 -11.34
CA GLN A 99 -21.71 26.43 -12.73
C GLN A 99 -23.23 26.64 -12.80
N GLU A 100 -23.73 27.14 -13.93
CA GLU A 100 -25.16 27.34 -14.12
C GLU A 100 -25.93 26.03 -13.96
N GLY A 101 -26.94 26.02 -13.08
CA GLY A 101 -27.75 24.84 -12.78
C GLY A 101 -27.16 23.87 -11.76
N TYR A 102 -26.05 24.21 -11.11
CA TYR A 102 -25.43 23.39 -10.08
C TYR A 102 -25.37 24.10 -8.73
N ASN A 103 -25.52 23.35 -7.64
CA ASN A 103 -25.43 23.84 -6.26
C ASN A 103 -24.10 23.48 -5.57
N SER A 104 -23.17 22.86 -6.32
CA SER A 104 -21.86 22.45 -5.83
C SER A 104 -20.71 22.92 -6.72
N CYS A 105 -19.55 23.17 -6.12
CA CYS A 105 -18.29 23.39 -6.85
C CYS A 105 -17.09 22.86 -6.08
N TRP A 106 -15.99 22.60 -6.77
CA TRP A 106 -14.77 22.07 -6.18
C TRP A 106 -13.90 23.18 -5.60
N VAL A 107 -13.31 22.89 -4.45
CA VAL A 107 -12.33 23.78 -3.83
C VAL A 107 -10.91 23.28 -4.06
N GLU A 108 -9.94 24.17 -3.86
CA GLU A 108 -8.52 23.90 -4.06
C GLU A 108 -7.99 22.79 -3.13
N TYR A 109 -8.63 22.57 -1.98
CA TYR A 109 -8.22 21.70 -0.88
C TYR A 109 -7.14 20.64 -1.22
N PRO A 110 -5.98 20.68 -0.56
CA PRO A 110 -5.67 21.54 0.59
C PRO A 110 -5.27 22.97 0.23
N ILE A 111 -5.60 23.94 1.09
CA ILE A 111 -5.40 25.38 0.86
C ILE A 111 -3.91 25.71 0.84
N ASN A 112 -3.42 26.41 -0.21
CA ASN A 112 -2.10 27.07 -0.25
C ASN A 112 -0.91 26.19 0.21
N THR A 113 -1.05 24.88 0.19
CA THR A 113 -0.05 23.94 0.71
C THR A 113 0.67 23.33 -0.47
N ASN A 114 1.97 23.11 -0.34
CA ASN A 114 2.67 22.24 -1.27
C ASN A 114 2.07 20.83 -1.07
N PRO A 115 1.23 20.35 -2.00
CA PRO A 115 0.29 19.27 -1.71
C PRO A 115 0.98 17.95 -1.35
N SER A 116 2.23 17.78 -1.75
CA SER A 116 3.02 16.59 -1.46
C SER A 116 3.67 16.60 -0.06
N ALA A 117 3.64 17.73 0.67
CA ALA A 117 4.30 17.88 1.97
C ALA A 117 3.35 17.63 3.16
N THR A 118 2.08 18.01 3.01
CA THR A 118 1.10 17.85 4.09
C THR A 118 0.58 16.42 4.15
N LYS A 119 0.52 15.90 5.37
CA LYS A 119 0.11 14.52 5.67
C LYS A 119 -1.24 14.59 6.36
N TYR A 120 -2.08 13.63 6.02
CA TYR A 120 -3.45 13.61 6.47
C TYR A 120 -3.82 12.26 7.06
N SER A 121 -4.78 12.30 7.96
CA SER A 121 -5.58 11.15 8.36
C SER A 121 -7.04 11.31 8.05
N LEU A 122 -7.71 10.16 7.92
CA LEU A 122 -9.13 10.08 7.71
C LEU A 122 -9.81 9.56 8.97
N ALA A 123 -10.68 10.38 9.55
CA ALA A 123 -11.46 10.00 10.73
C ALA A 123 -12.95 10.03 10.41
N TYR A 124 -13.68 9.07 10.98
CA TYR A 124 -15.14 9.07 10.99
C TYR A 124 -15.64 9.32 12.39
N ASN A 125 -16.20 10.51 12.62
CA ASN A 125 -16.92 10.85 13.85
C ASN A 125 -18.42 10.74 13.57
N THR A 126 -19.04 11.85 13.22
CA THR A 126 -20.42 11.89 12.69
C THR A 126 -20.44 11.96 11.16
N ASN A 127 -19.39 12.53 10.58
CA ASN A 127 -19.10 12.60 9.15
C ASN A 127 -17.63 12.25 8.93
N TRP A 128 -17.27 11.92 7.69
CA TRP A 128 -15.88 11.77 7.30
C TRP A 128 -15.16 13.12 7.34
N GLN A 129 -13.97 13.13 7.94
CA GLN A 129 -13.15 14.32 8.11
C GLN A 129 -11.71 14.00 7.77
N ILE A 130 -11.07 14.89 7.02
CA ILE A 130 -9.63 14.85 6.78
C ILE A 130 -8.97 15.74 7.83
N ASN A 131 -8.14 15.13 8.66
CA ASN A 131 -7.34 15.84 9.67
C ASN A 131 -5.91 15.92 9.20
N GLU A 132 -5.25 17.05 9.43
CA GLU A 132 -3.81 17.13 9.25
C GLU A 132 -3.10 16.30 10.34
N LEU A 133 -2.06 15.57 9.95
CA LEU A 133 -1.23 14.81 10.88
C LEU A 133 -0.05 15.66 11.33
N ASP A 134 0.11 15.79 12.64
CA ASP A 134 1.29 16.41 13.25
C ASP A 134 2.54 15.52 13.09
N ASP A 135 2.33 14.20 13.05
CA ASP A 135 3.37 13.19 12.87
C ASP A 135 3.41 12.65 11.42
N ASP A 136 4.47 11.89 11.11
CA ASP A 136 4.67 11.33 9.78
C ASP A 136 3.63 10.27 9.40
N PHE A 137 3.12 9.52 10.38
CA PHE A 137 2.15 8.45 10.18
C PHE A 137 1.21 8.33 11.40
N GLU A 138 0.01 7.81 11.19
CA GLU A 138 -0.88 7.33 12.26
C GLU A 138 -0.91 5.79 12.31
N ASP A 139 -1.28 5.22 13.45
CA ASP A 139 -1.38 3.77 13.58
C ASP A 139 -2.59 3.22 12.82
N CYS A 140 -2.39 2.11 12.11
CA CYS A 140 -3.46 1.25 11.66
C CYS A 140 -4.16 0.59 12.88
N SER A 141 -5.13 -0.30 12.65
CA SER A 141 -5.72 -1.12 13.74
C SER A 141 -4.69 -1.96 14.52
N ASN A 142 -3.50 -2.19 13.95
CA ASN A 142 -2.36 -2.81 14.60
C ASN A 142 -1.20 -1.80 14.60
N PRO A 143 -0.65 -1.41 15.76
CA PRO A 143 0.36 -0.36 15.88
C PRO A 143 1.73 -0.72 15.28
N ASN A 144 1.94 -1.97 14.85
CA ASN A 144 3.14 -2.33 14.08
C ASN A 144 3.07 -1.87 12.61
N TYR A 145 1.92 -1.32 12.23
CA TYR A 145 1.63 -0.82 10.91
C TYR A 145 1.09 0.58 11.07
N GLN A 146 1.63 1.50 10.29
CA GLN A 146 1.23 2.89 10.33
C GLN A 146 0.86 3.33 8.91
N ARG A 147 0.08 4.39 8.76
CA ARG A 147 -0.33 4.92 7.46
C ARG A 147 -0.39 6.44 7.46
N LYS A 148 -0.30 7.02 6.28
CA LYS A 148 -0.49 8.45 6.03
C LYS A 148 -1.14 8.64 4.68
N MET A 149 -1.85 9.74 4.51
CA MET A 149 -2.43 10.14 3.24
C MET A 149 -1.83 11.46 2.79
N THR A 150 -1.54 11.60 1.50
CA THR A 150 -1.25 12.87 0.84
C THR A 150 -2.27 13.13 -0.26
N ILE A 151 -2.56 14.40 -0.50
CA ILE A 151 -3.61 14.85 -1.42
C ILE A 151 -3.01 15.92 -2.31
N GLU A 152 -2.99 15.70 -3.62
CA GLU A 152 -2.46 16.66 -4.59
C GLU A 152 -3.42 17.01 -5.70
N ASN A 153 -3.47 18.30 -6.05
CA ASN A 153 -4.10 18.75 -7.30
C ASN A 153 -3.21 18.35 -8.46
N LEU A 154 -3.79 17.67 -9.46
CA LEU A 154 -3.05 17.34 -10.67
C LEU A 154 -2.93 18.56 -11.59
N GLN A 155 -1.94 18.53 -12.48
CA GLN A 155 -1.75 19.56 -13.50
C GLN A 155 -1.93 18.94 -14.88
N TRP A 156 -2.50 19.72 -15.79
CA TRP A 156 -2.62 19.36 -17.20
C TRP A 156 -1.64 20.16 -18.04
N ASP A 157 -0.93 19.47 -18.93
CA ASP A 157 -0.10 20.12 -19.95
C ASP A 157 -0.95 20.68 -21.11
N GLU A 158 -0.29 21.36 -22.06
CA GLU A 158 -0.93 21.95 -23.24
C GLU A 158 -1.61 20.91 -24.15
N ASP A 159 -1.18 19.65 -24.07
CA ASP A 159 -1.72 18.52 -24.83
C ASP A 159 -2.91 17.84 -24.12
N GLY A 160 -3.28 18.31 -22.92
CA GLY A 160 -4.36 17.74 -22.14
C GLY A 160 -4.00 16.43 -21.44
N ASN A 161 -2.72 16.19 -21.14
CA ASN A 161 -2.26 15.06 -20.33
C ASN A 161 -1.92 15.49 -18.90
N ILE A 162 -2.03 14.55 -17.96
CA ILE A 162 -1.59 14.75 -16.58
C ILE A 162 -0.05 14.84 -16.56
N SER A 163 0.48 15.94 -16.04
CA SER A 163 1.91 16.25 -16.06
C SER A 163 2.36 16.83 -14.72
N PRO A 164 3.65 16.69 -14.31
CA PRO A 164 4.19 17.39 -13.14
C PRO A 164 4.28 18.91 -13.32
N THR A 165 4.14 19.41 -14.56
CA THR A 165 4.16 20.82 -14.91
C THR A 165 2.97 21.16 -15.80
N GLY A 166 2.25 22.24 -15.50
CA GLY A 166 1.15 22.69 -16.33
C GLY A 166 0.19 23.60 -15.58
N THR A 167 -1.07 23.61 -16.03
CA THR A 167 -2.14 24.33 -15.34
C THR A 167 -2.75 23.42 -14.27
N VAL A 168 -2.80 23.89 -13.03
CA VAL A 168 -3.40 23.15 -11.91
C VAL A 168 -4.90 22.97 -12.16
N ASP A 169 -5.38 21.74 -12.01
CA ASP A 169 -6.80 21.42 -12.05
C ASP A 169 -7.31 21.06 -10.65
N PHE A 170 -8.05 21.99 -10.08
CA PHE A 170 -8.69 21.82 -8.78
C PHE A 170 -9.83 20.80 -8.79
N ASN A 171 -10.26 20.33 -9.97
CA ASN A 171 -11.28 19.30 -10.08
C ASN A 171 -10.68 17.88 -10.12
N THR A 172 -9.36 17.75 -10.23
CA THR A 172 -8.70 16.45 -10.25
C THR A 172 -7.69 16.33 -9.12
N LYS A 173 -8.01 15.48 -8.16
CA LYS A 173 -7.17 15.17 -7.01
C LYS A 173 -6.50 13.82 -7.19
N LYS A 174 -5.24 13.69 -6.79
CA LYS A 174 -4.60 12.40 -6.58
C LYS A 174 -4.37 12.20 -5.10
N ILE A 175 -4.96 11.14 -4.60
CA ILE A 175 -4.81 10.67 -3.23
C ILE A 175 -3.73 9.62 -3.23
N THR A 176 -2.74 9.75 -2.35
CA THR A 176 -1.73 8.71 -2.13
C THR A 176 -1.76 8.30 -0.67
N VAL A 177 -2.02 7.02 -0.41
CA VAL A 177 -1.96 6.46 0.94
C VAL A 177 -0.71 5.59 1.03
N THR A 178 0.18 5.92 1.95
CA THR A 178 1.39 5.17 2.23
C THR A 178 1.23 4.44 3.55
N ALA A 179 1.36 3.12 3.54
CA ALA A 179 1.47 2.31 4.74
C ALA A 179 2.94 1.95 5.02
N GLN A 180 3.32 1.98 6.29
CA GLN A 180 4.65 1.66 6.78
C GLN A 180 4.56 0.46 7.73
N PHE A 181 5.54 -0.44 7.67
CA PHE A 181 5.62 -1.60 8.56
C PHE A 181 7.06 -2.02 8.85
N ASN A 182 7.24 -2.72 9.99
CA ASN A 182 8.54 -3.18 10.46
C ASN A 182 8.90 -4.61 10.03
N LYS A 183 10.12 -4.76 9.51
CA LYS A 183 10.74 -6.05 9.20
C LYS A 183 12.12 -6.14 9.84
N GLY A 184 12.12 -6.58 11.11
CA GLY A 184 13.32 -6.54 11.93
C GLY A 184 13.56 -5.10 12.38
N ASP A 185 14.75 -4.57 12.11
CA ASP A 185 15.15 -3.20 12.47
C ASP A 185 14.94 -2.18 11.33
N GLU A 186 14.37 -2.62 10.20
CA GLU A 186 14.13 -1.80 9.02
C GLU A 186 12.63 -1.54 8.81
N TYR A 187 12.32 -0.30 8.42
CA TYR A 187 10.99 0.14 8.01
C TYR A 187 10.83 -0.01 6.50
N TYR A 188 9.68 -0.52 6.08
CA TYR A 188 9.29 -0.66 4.69
C TYR A 188 8.01 0.12 4.45
N GLU A 189 7.91 0.76 3.28
CA GLU A 189 6.74 1.53 2.87
C GLU A 189 6.14 0.95 1.59
N GLU A 190 4.81 0.92 1.55
CA GLU A 190 4.02 0.57 0.36
C GLU A 190 3.00 1.68 0.17
N ALA A 191 2.82 2.12 -1.08
CA ALA A 191 1.91 3.21 -1.39
C ALA A 191 0.89 2.81 -2.45
N PHE A 192 -0.35 3.25 -2.27
CA PHE A 192 -1.39 3.22 -3.29
C PHE A 192 -1.78 4.64 -3.64
N SER A 193 -1.92 4.90 -4.93
CA SER A 193 -2.45 6.17 -5.42
C SER A 193 -3.75 5.94 -6.19
N LYS A 194 -4.68 6.88 -6.03
CA LYS A 194 -5.90 6.94 -6.82
C LYS A 194 -6.17 8.37 -7.25
N ILE A 195 -6.61 8.52 -8.49
CA ILE A 195 -7.05 9.80 -9.03
C ILE A 195 -8.56 9.89 -8.87
N LEU A 196 -9.01 10.97 -8.25
CA LEU A 196 -10.40 11.36 -8.09
C LEU A 196 -10.61 12.59 -8.99
N THR A 197 -11.39 12.41 -10.04
CA THR A 197 -11.83 13.49 -10.93
C THR A 197 -13.21 13.94 -10.52
N ALA A 198 -13.53 15.21 -10.71
CA ALA A 198 -14.83 15.74 -10.40
C ALA A 198 -15.97 14.94 -11.04
N TRP A 199 -16.71 14.19 -10.22
CA TRP A 199 -17.98 13.61 -10.66
C TRP A 199 -19.02 14.72 -10.80
N LYS A 200 -20.12 14.40 -11.48
CA LYS A 200 -21.19 15.34 -11.80
C LYS A 200 -21.58 16.13 -10.54
N ASN A 201 -21.46 17.46 -10.62
CA ASN A 201 -21.94 18.35 -9.56
C ASN A 201 -23.39 18.00 -9.23
N GLN A 202 -23.79 18.15 -7.96
CA GLN A 202 -25.17 17.90 -7.57
C GLN A 202 -26.08 18.95 -8.24
N GLU A 203 -27.16 18.46 -8.86
CA GLU A 203 -28.24 19.27 -9.45
C GLU A 203 -29.21 19.75 -8.35
#